data_AF-A0A7U6KMK2-F1
#
_entry.id   AF-A0A7U6KMK2-F1
#
_cell.length_a   1.000
_cell.length_b   1.000
_cell.length_c   1.000
_cell.angle_alpha   90.00
_cell.angle_beta   90.00
_cell.angle_gamma   90.00
#
_symmetry.space_group_name_H-M   'P 1'
#
loop_
_entity.id
_entity.type
_entity.pdbx_description
1 polymer ?
#
loop_
_entity_poly.entity_id
_entity_poly.type
_entity_poly.pdbx_seq_one_letter_code
_entity_poly.pdbx_strand_id
1 'polypeptide(L)' 'MKAVSYVINNHDDFKNSLVDIEKAKPTLKERDVLVKVQTISVNPVDTKVRKNSSEANNRILGWGCRWGNY' A
#
# COMPACT_ATOMS: atom_id res chain seq x y z
N MET A 1 9.76 -6.73 -4.16
CA MET A 1 9.68 -5.82 -3.00
C MET A 1 8.44 -6.17 -2.21
N LYS A 2 8.53 -6.08 -0.89
CA LYS A 2 7.36 -6.23 -0.01
C LYS A 2 6.51 -4.96 -0.06
N ALA A 3 5.20 -5.12 -0.01
CA ALA A 3 4.24 -4.03 0.06
C ALA A 3 2.99 -4.47 0.83
N VAL A 4 2.20 -3.50 1.29
CA VAL A 4 0.91 -3.75 1.92
C VAL A 4 -0.20 -3.42 0.92
N SER A 5 -1.06 -4.40 0.67
CA SER A 5 -2.29 -4.26 -0.10
C SER A 5 -3.49 -4.44 0.83
N TYR A 6 -4.68 -4.24 0.29
CA TYR A 6 -5.90 -4.69 0.95
C TYR A 6 -6.71 -5.66 0.10
N VAL A 7 -7.52 -6.47 0.78
CA VAL A 7 -8.52 -7.36 0.20
C VAL A 7 -9.91 -6.88 0.63
N ILE A 8 -10.82 -6.80 -0.33
CA ILE A 8 -12.24 -6.56 -0.04
C ILE A 8 -12.89 -7.92 0.13
N ASN A 9 -13.28 -8.24 1.37
CA ASN A 9 -14.04 -9.44 1.68
C ASN A 9 -15.33 -9.03 2.40
N ASN A 10 -16.45 -9.55 1.91
CA ASN A 10 -17.79 -9.26 2.43
C ASN A 10 -18.25 -10.30 3.48
N HIS A 11 -17.33 -11.15 3.96
CA HIS A 11 -17.62 -12.12 5.02
C HIS A 11 -17.38 -11.50 6.40
N ASP A 12 -18.36 -11.62 7.30
CA ASP A 12 -18.34 -10.99 8.63
C ASP A 12 -17.19 -11.48 9.53
N ASP A 13 -16.65 -12.67 9.26
CA ASP A 13 -15.51 -13.24 9.99
C ASP A 13 -14.14 -12.69 9.53
N PHE A 14 -14.12 -11.86 8.49
CA PHE A 14 -12.88 -11.36 7.90
C PHE A 14 -12.27 -10.23 8.73
N LYS A 15 -11.41 -10.62 9.67
CA LYS A 15 -10.83 -9.69 10.66
C LYS A 15 -9.70 -8.81 10.13
N ASN A 16 -8.99 -9.21 9.08
CA ASN A 16 -7.85 -8.45 8.59
C ASN A 16 -7.89 -8.24 7.07
N SER A 17 -8.18 -7.00 6.68
CA SER A 17 -8.21 -6.60 5.28
C SER A 17 -6.88 -6.13 4.74
N LEU A 18 -5.85 -5.96 5.57
CA LEU A 18 -4.51 -5.59 5.13
C LEU A 18 -3.65 -6.85 5.00
N VAL A 19 -3.01 -7.01 3.84
CA VAL A 19 -2.20 -8.19 3.51
C VAL A 19 -0.85 -7.78 2.98
N ASP A 20 0.18 -8.50 3.40
CA ASP A 20 1.51 -8.40 2.81
C ASP A 20 1.54 -9.08 1.44
N ILE A 21 2.12 -8.42 0.46
CA ILE A 21 2.30 -8.94 -0.89
C ILE A 21 3.73 -8.77 -1.37
N GLU A 22 4.14 -9.63 -2.29
CA GLU A 22 5.35 -9.45 -3.08
C GLU A 22 5.02 -8.88 -4.46
N LYS A 23 5.73 -7.84 -4.87
CA LYS A 23 5.67 -7.28 -6.23
C LYS A 23 7.05 -7.11 -6.85
N ALA A 24 7.12 -7.07 -8.17
CA ALA A 24 8.34 -6.65 -8.87
C ALA A 24 8.78 -5.26 -8.40
N LYS A 25 10.09 -5.00 -8.39
CA LYS A 25 10.59 -3.63 -8.18
C LYS A 25 10.15 -2.77 -9.38
N PRO A 26 9.69 -1.53 -9.17
CA PRO A 26 9.26 -0.67 -10.26
C PRO A 26 10.44 -0.24 -11.14
N THR A 27 10.19 -0.11 -12.44
CA THR A 27 11.14 0.46 -13.40
C THR A 27 10.98 1.99 -13.42
N LEU A 28 12.08 2.72 -13.28
CA LEU A 28 12.08 4.18 -13.25
C LEU A 28 11.95 4.78 -14.64
N LYS A 29 11.15 5.84 -14.78
CA LYS A 29 11.14 6.78 -15.91
C LYS A 29 11.99 8.01 -15.59
N GLU A 30 12.18 8.88 -16.59
CA GLU A 30 13.09 10.03 -16.56
C GLU A 30 12.95 10.95 -15.33
N ARG A 31 11.75 11.06 -14.74
CA ARG A 31 11.47 11.95 -13.60
C ARG A 31 10.99 11.21 -12.34
N ASP A 32 11.14 9.89 -12.32
CA ASP A 32 10.76 9.08 -11.16
C ASP A 32 11.92 9.03 -10.16
N VAL A 33 11.57 8.94 -8.86
CA VAL A 33 12.55 8.67 -7.81
C VAL A 33 12.24 7.33 -7.18
N LEU A 34 13.24 6.45 -7.08
CA LEU A 34 13.13 5.21 -6.30
C LEU A 34 13.47 5.49 -4.85
N VAL A 35 12.51 5.23 -3.97
CA VAL A 35 12.64 5.50 -2.55
C VAL A 35 12.64 4.19 -1.77
N LYS A 36 13.68 3.97 -0.94
CA LYS A 36 13.68 2.88 0.03
C LYS A 36 12.87 3.31 1.26
N VAL A 37 11.65 2.81 1.36
CA VAL A 37 10.77 3.05 2.50
C VAL A 37 11.28 2.30 3.72
N GLN A 38 11.51 3.01 4.82
CA GLN A 38 11.86 2.42 6.12
C GLN A 38 10.62 2.22 6.99
N THR A 39 9.75 3.24 7.03
CA THR A 39 8.51 3.22 7.81
C THR A 39 7.38 3.90 7.03
N ILE A 40 6.16 3.48 7.33
CA ILE A 40 4.93 4.01 6.76
C ILE A 40 4.05 4.61 7.86
N SER A 41 3.25 5.62 7.53
CA SER A 41 2.22 6.15 8.42
C SER A 41 0.86 5.52 8.13
N VAL A 42 0.00 5.50 9.13
CA VAL A 42 -1.43 5.16 8.99
C VAL A 42 -2.23 6.44 9.21
N ASN A 43 -3.04 6.81 8.22
CA ASN A 43 -3.79 8.06 8.20
C ASN A 43 -5.28 7.78 7.96
N PRO A 44 -6.19 8.64 8.44
CA PRO A 44 -7.63 8.50 8.16
C PRO A 44 -7.97 8.44 6.66
N VAL A 45 -7.19 9.12 5.81
CA VAL A 45 -7.38 9.11 4.35
C VAL A 45 -7.19 7.72 3.74
N ASP A 46 -6.37 6.85 4.35
CA ASP A 46 -6.11 5.50 3.83
C ASP A 46 -7.40 4.66 3.82
N THR A 47 -8.26 4.85 4.83
CA THR A 47 -9.57 4.17 4.89
C THR A 47 -10.54 4.66 3.82
N LYS A 48 -10.49 5.96 3.47
CA LYS A 48 -11.33 6.56 2.41
C LYS A 48 -10.89 6.08 1.04
N VAL A 49 -9.58 6.05 0.79
CA VAL A 49 -8.99 5.54 -0.46
C VAL A 49 -9.36 4.06 -0.65
N ARG A 50 -9.30 3.26 0.41
CA ARG A 50 -9.74 1.86 0.38
C ARG A 50 -11.23 1.73 0.02
N LYS A 51 -12.10 2.50 0.69
CA LYS A 51 -13.56 2.40 0.51
C LYS A 51 -14.01 2.76 -0.91
N ASN A 52 -13.34 3.72 -1.55
CA ASN A 52 -13.76 4.28 -2.84
C ASN A 52 -13.04 3.65 -4.04
N SER A 53 -12.21 2.63 -3.83
CA SER A 53 -11.45 2.01 -4.92
C SER A 53 -12.27 0.91 -5.59
N SER A 54 -12.36 0.96 -6.93
CA SER A 54 -12.95 -0.07 -7.77
C SER A 54 -12.03 -1.27 -8.01
N GLU A 55 -10.73 -1.11 -7.79
CA GLU A 55 -9.75 -2.19 -7.81
C GLU A 55 -9.81 -2.96 -6.50
N ALA A 56 -10.77 -3.88 -6.42
CA ALA A 56 -10.78 -4.90 -5.39
C ALA A 56 -9.55 -5.78 -5.63
N ASN A 57 -8.54 -5.64 -4.76
CA ASN A 57 -7.33 -6.46 -4.65
C ASN A 57 -6.14 -6.00 -5.52
N ASN A 58 -4.95 -5.93 -4.88
CA ASN A 58 -3.62 -5.59 -5.43
C ASN A 58 -3.21 -4.10 -5.50
N ARG A 59 -4.01 -3.19 -4.96
CA ARG A 59 -3.61 -1.79 -4.80
C ARG A 59 -2.73 -1.62 -3.55
N ILE A 60 -1.54 -1.05 -3.74
CA ILE A 60 -0.63 -0.68 -2.64
C ILE A 60 -1.20 0.56 -1.93
N LEU A 61 -1.28 0.51 -0.60
CA LEU A 61 -1.69 1.64 0.24
C LEU A 61 -0.49 2.41 0.78
N GLY A 62 -0.74 3.65 1.21
CA GLY A 62 0.25 4.53 1.83
C GLY A 62 0.17 5.95 1.28
N TRP A 63 -0.09 6.92 2.15
CA TRP A 63 -0.10 8.34 1.81
C TRP A 63 1.27 9.01 2.01
N GLY A 64 1.97 8.62 3.07
CA GLY A 64 3.27 9.19 3.43
C GLY A 64 4.21 8.10 3.94
N CYS A 65 5.50 8.34 3.76
CA CYS A 65 6.54 7.48 4.28
C CYS A 65 7.71 8.32 4.79
N ARG A 66 8.50 7.74 5.68
CA ARG A 66 9.86 8.22 5.93
C ARG A 66 10.79 7.46 4.99
N TRP A 67 11.61 8.21 4.26
CA TRP A 67 12.73 7.69 3.51
C TRP A 67 14.03 8.13 4.16
N GLY A 68 15.07 7.31 4.07
CA GLY A 68 16.29 7.58 4.81
C GLY A 68 17.53 6.85 4.32
N ASN A 69 18.65 7.54 4.50
CA ASN A 69 19.86 6.98 5.10
C ASN A 69 19.74 7.19 6.62
N TYR A 70 20.23 6.22 7.41
CA TYR A 70 19.97 5.93 8.84
C TYR A 70 18.72 5.10 9.08
#